data_AF-A0A7S9IGZ5-F1
#
_entry.id   AF-A0A7S9IGZ5-F1
#
_cell.length_a   1.000
_cell.length_b   1.000
_cell.length_c   1.000
_cell.angle_alpha   90.00
_cell.angle_beta   90.00
_cell.angle_gamma   90.00
#
_symmetry.space_group_name_H-M   'P 1'
#
loop_
_entity.id
_entity.type
_entity.pdbx_description
1 polymer ?
#
loop_
_entity_poly.entity_id
_entity_poly.type
_entity_poly.pdbx_seq_one_letter_code
_entity_poly.pdbx_strand_id
1 'polypeptide(L)'
;MEKEKVLNILRNSSNLPLSLIKEFLSDKDKDIKHEAWNYVILNVKDKEFLLELLSFHDTGTRYRAWNSVPEFIISGRLTLEEVISRKRYFLEMLKDDNKVVRALSWYVTLKPLLEMKIVKMEEILSYSPFLCELINSEFHDVVLDTMDEFRITCKFI
;
A
#
# COMPACT_ATOMS: atom_id res chain seq x y z
N MET A 1 -1.88 1.47 25.32
CA MET A 1 -0.92 0.58 26.03
C MET A 1 0.45 1.21 25.94
N GLU A 2 1.36 0.90 26.87
CA GLU A 2 2.76 1.34 26.75
C GLU A 2 3.41 0.71 25.51
N LYS A 3 4.19 1.50 24.75
CA LYS A 3 4.79 1.11 23.47
C LYS A 3 5.54 -0.22 23.56
N GLU A 4 6.46 -0.34 24.51
CA GLU A 4 7.29 -1.55 24.65
C GLU A 4 6.45 -2.79 24.95
N LYS A 5 5.36 -2.63 25.71
CA LYS A 5 4.43 -3.74 25.97
C LYS A 5 3.72 -4.19 24.68
N VAL A 6 3.30 -3.26 23.83
CA VAL A 6 2.68 -3.57 22.53
C VAL A 6 3.67 -4.28 21.61
N LEU A 7 4.88 -3.74 21.48
CA LEU A 7 5.94 -4.34 20.65
C LEU A 7 6.28 -5.75 21.12
N ASN A 8 6.39 -5.95 22.44
CA ASN A 8 6.64 -7.27 23.01
C ASN A 8 5.51 -8.27 22.70
N ILE A 9 4.25 -7.83 22.72
CA ILE A 9 3.10 -8.67 22.35
C ILE A 9 3.16 -9.06 20.88
N LEU A 10 3.40 -8.10 19.98
CA LEU A 10 3.51 -8.32 18.53
C LEU A 10 4.64 -9.28 18.17
N ARG A 11 5.79 -9.18 18.84
CA ARG A 11 6.98 -10.01 18.53
C ARG A 11 6.87 -11.46 19.01
N ASN A 12 6.18 -11.69 20.13
CA ASN A 12 6.20 -12.99 20.81
C ASN A 12 4.90 -13.78 20.68
N SER A 13 3.86 -13.21 20.06
CA SER A 13 2.59 -13.89 19.84
C SER A 13 2.49 -14.41 18.40
N SER A 14 1.69 -15.45 18.17
CA SER A 14 1.39 -15.97 16.83
C SER A 14 -0.11 -16.09 16.53
N ASN A 15 -0.98 -15.84 17.52
CA ASN A 15 -2.43 -15.92 17.38
C ASN A 15 -3.17 -14.80 18.13
N LEU A 16 -2.85 -13.56 17.80
CA LEU A 16 -3.54 -12.37 18.28
C LEU A 16 -4.90 -12.19 17.60
N PRO A 17 -5.91 -11.69 18.32
CA PRO A 17 -7.19 -11.32 17.72
C PRO A 17 -6.99 -10.32 16.58
N LEU A 18 -7.63 -10.56 15.44
CA LEU A 18 -7.51 -9.70 14.26
C LEU A 18 -7.99 -8.26 14.53
N SER A 19 -8.97 -8.06 15.42
CA SER A 19 -9.39 -6.73 15.86
C SER A 19 -8.25 -5.94 16.51
N LEU A 20 -7.46 -6.59 17.36
CA LEU A 20 -6.30 -5.99 18.01
C LEU A 20 -5.20 -5.66 16.99
N ILE A 21 -5.01 -6.52 15.99
CA ILE A 21 -4.07 -6.23 14.89
C ILE A 21 -4.52 -4.99 14.10
N LYS A 22 -5.82 -4.82 13.82
CA LYS A 22 -6.34 -3.60 13.16
C LYS A 22 -6.04 -2.35 13.97
N GLU A 23 -6.21 -2.40 15.29
CA GLU A 23 -5.88 -1.27 16.16
C GLU A 23 -4.39 -0.89 16.02
N PHE A 24 -3.49 -1.87 16.08
CA PHE A 24 -2.05 -1.61 15.96
C PHE A 24 -1.61 -1.17 14.55
N LEU A 25 -2.29 -1.63 13.50
CA LEU A 25 -2.05 -1.18 12.12
C LEU A 25 -2.45 0.29 11.88
N SER A 26 -3.28 0.86 12.76
CA SER A 26 -3.68 2.27 12.73
C SER A 26 -3.02 3.10 13.82
N ASP A 27 -2.03 2.56 14.54
CA ASP A 27 -1.38 3.27 15.63
C ASP A 27 -0.69 4.56 15.13
N LYS A 28 -0.54 5.54 16.02
CA LYS A 28 0.19 6.78 15.69
C LYS A 28 1.70 6.55 15.72
N ASP A 29 2.16 5.62 16.55
CA ASP A 29 3.57 5.23 16.63
C ASP A 29 3.96 4.38 15.41
N LYS A 30 4.95 4.86 14.68
CA LYS A 30 5.39 4.23 13.43
C LYS A 30 6.01 2.85 13.67
N ASP A 31 6.63 2.62 14.83
CA ASP A 31 7.26 1.34 15.15
C ASP A 31 6.20 0.30 15.49
N ILE A 32 5.14 0.69 16.22
CA ILE A 32 3.98 -0.19 16.45
C ILE A 32 3.33 -0.58 15.12
N LYS A 33 3.08 0.40 14.23
CA LYS A 33 2.52 0.10 12.90
C LYS A 33 3.41 -0.81 12.08
N HIS A 34 4.71 -0.53 12.06
CA HIS A 34 5.68 -1.35 11.35
C HIS A 34 5.65 -2.79 11.87
N GLU A 35 5.62 -2.96 13.19
CA GLU A 35 5.67 -4.28 13.79
C GLU A 35 4.35 -5.04 13.70
N ALA A 36 3.22 -4.33 13.72
CA ALA A 36 1.92 -4.89 13.40
C ALA A 36 1.87 -5.42 11.96
N TRP A 37 2.50 -4.70 11.02
CA TRP A 37 2.64 -5.18 9.65
C TRP A 37 3.48 -6.45 9.57
N ASN A 38 4.63 -6.50 10.24
CA ASN A 38 5.47 -7.70 10.27
C ASN A 38 4.71 -8.90 10.84
N TYR A 39 3.89 -8.68 11.87
CA TYR A 39 2.99 -9.69 12.40
C TYR A 39 2.00 -10.20 11.33
N VAL A 40 1.39 -9.33 10.53
CA VAL A 40 0.48 -9.72 9.42
C VAL A 40 1.18 -10.62 8.43
N ILE A 41 2.39 -10.26 8.01
CA ILE A 41 3.16 -11.04 7.02
C ILE A 41 3.44 -12.44 7.55
N LEU A 42 3.90 -12.56 8.80
CA LEU A 42 4.33 -13.82 9.38
C LEU A 42 3.14 -14.72 9.77
N ASN A 43 2.16 -14.16 10.46
CA ASN A 43 1.19 -14.95 11.23
C ASN A 43 -0.21 -15.00 10.60
N VAL A 44 -0.64 -13.96 9.87
CA VAL A 44 -2.04 -13.88 9.43
C VAL A 44 -2.27 -14.69 8.15
N LYS A 45 -3.14 -15.71 8.23
CA LYS A 45 -3.58 -16.51 7.07
C LYS A 45 -5.04 -16.25 6.67
N ASP A 46 -5.76 -15.45 7.45
CA ASP A 46 -7.15 -15.10 7.18
C ASP A 46 -7.24 -14.27 5.88
N LYS A 47 -7.86 -14.85 4.86
CA LYS A 47 -7.98 -14.25 3.54
C LYS A 47 -8.82 -12.97 3.56
N GLU A 48 -9.96 -13.00 4.25
CA GLU A 48 -10.88 -11.85 4.29
C GLU A 48 -10.22 -10.65 4.96
N PHE A 49 -9.44 -10.91 6.01
CA PHE A 49 -8.62 -9.89 6.65
C PHE A 49 -7.60 -9.29 5.69
N LEU A 50 -6.84 -10.11 4.95
CA LEU A 50 -5.86 -9.61 3.98
C LEU A 50 -6.53 -8.80 2.87
N LEU A 51 -7.71 -9.22 2.39
CA LEU A 51 -8.51 -8.47 1.42
C LEU A 51 -9.04 -7.15 1.97
N GLU A 52 -9.41 -7.11 3.25
CA GLU A 52 -9.81 -5.88 3.94
C GLU A 52 -8.66 -4.87 3.98
N LEU A 53 -7.42 -5.32 4.18
CA LEU A 53 -6.25 -4.44 4.24
C LEU A 53 -6.01 -3.66 2.93
N LEU A 54 -6.43 -4.19 1.78
CA LEU A 54 -6.38 -3.49 0.49
C LEU A 54 -7.31 -2.26 0.42
N SER A 55 -8.26 -2.17 1.34
CA SER A 55 -9.20 -1.07 1.51
C SER A 55 -9.10 -0.40 2.88
N PHE A 56 -8.00 -0.60 3.59
CA PHE A 56 -7.85 -0.12 4.97
C PHE A 56 -7.85 1.41 5.05
N HIS A 57 -8.37 1.96 6.14
CA HIS A 57 -8.53 3.41 6.29
C HIS A 57 -7.19 4.13 6.53
N ASP A 58 -6.25 3.55 7.29
CA ASP A 58 -4.89 4.07 7.39
C ASP A 58 -4.16 3.82 6.06
N THR A 59 -3.81 4.91 5.38
CA THR A 59 -3.30 4.87 4.01
C THR A 59 -1.88 4.28 3.94
N GLY A 60 -1.10 4.36 5.03
CA GLY A 60 0.22 3.74 5.14
C GLY A 60 0.14 2.22 5.26
N THR A 61 -0.81 1.70 6.03
CA THR A 61 -1.11 0.27 6.09
C THR A 61 -1.69 -0.23 4.77
N ARG A 62 -2.62 0.52 4.17
CA ARG A 62 -3.16 0.19 2.85
C ARG A 62 -2.07 0.13 1.78
N TYR A 63 -1.11 1.06 1.82
CA TYR A 63 0.09 1.03 0.97
C TYR A 63 0.89 -0.26 1.13
N ARG A 64 1.20 -0.64 2.37
CA ARG A 64 1.92 -1.89 2.64
C ARG A 64 1.16 -3.11 2.10
N ALA A 65 -0.16 -3.12 2.24
CA ALA A 65 -1.01 -4.17 1.71
C ALA A 65 -0.95 -4.29 0.18
N TRP A 66 -1.09 -3.18 -0.54
CA TRP A 66 -0.94 -3.17 -2.00
C TRP A 66 0.48 -3.54 -2.45
N ASN A 67 1.51 -3.09 -1.73
CA ASN A 67 2.89 -3.44 -2.04
C ASN A 67 3.19 -4.94 -1.84
N SER A 68 2.45 -5.62 -0.94
CA SER A 68 2.55 -7.06 -0.71
C SER A 68 1.63 -7.91 -1.58
N VAL A 69 0.77 -7.32 -2.42
CA VAL A 69 -0.11 -8.06 -3.33
C VAL A 69 0.62 -9.10 -4.19
N PRO A 70 1.78 -8.79 -4.82
CA PRO A 70 2.50 -9.78 -5.59
C PRO A 70 2.88 -11.02 -4.75
N GLU A 71 3.37 -10.81 -3.53
CA GLU A 71 3.71 -11.89 -2.59
C GLU A 71 2.47 -12.67 -2.14
N PHE A 72 1.37 -11.98 -1.82
CA PHE A 72 0.12 -12.64 -1.43
C PHE A 72 -0.46 -13.52 -2.54
N ILE A 73 -0.31 -13.12 -3.81
CA ILE A 73 -0.74 -13.92 -4.96
C ILE A 73 0.22 -15.10 -5.20
N ILE A 74 1.54 -14.84 -5.23
CA ILE A 74 2.56 -15.88 -5.46
C ILE A 74 2.48 -16.98 -4.40
N SER A 75 2.23 -16.59 -3.14
CA SER A 75 2.08 -17.52 -2.01
C SER A 75 0.71 -18.20 -1.94
N GLY A 76 -0.23 -17.86 -2.83
CA GLY A 76 -1.58 -18.43 -2.86
C GLY A 76 -2.49 -17.95 -1.72
N ARG A 77 -2.10 -16.90 -0.97
CA ARG A 77 -2.92 -16.30 0.09
C ARG A 77 -4.13 -15.55 -0.48
N LEU A 78 -3.94 -14.88 -1.62
CA LEU A 78 -4.98 -14.19 -2.39
C LEU A 78 -4.96 -14.65 -3.84
N THR A 79 -6.10 -14.54 -4.53
CA THR A 79 -6.16 -14.74 -5.99
C THR A 79 -6.10 -13.41 -6.73
N LEU A 80 -5.74 -13.47 -8.01
CA LEU A 80 -5.72 -12.29 -8.89
C LEU A 80 -7.10 -11.64 -9.00
N GLU A 81 -8.16 -12.45 -9.12
CA GLU A 81 -9.54 -11.97 -9.25
C GLU A 81 -10.01 -11.24 -7.99
N GLU A 82 -9.71 -11.79 -6.81
CA GLU A 82 -10.04 -11.17 -5.52
C GLU A 82 -9.41 -9.77 -5.41
N VAL A 83 -8.15 -9.62 -5.83
CA VAL A 83 -7.44 -8.34 -5.82
C VAL A 83 -7.98 -7.37 -6.88
N ILE A 84 -8.22 -7.83 -8.11
CA ILE A 84 -8.75 -6.98 -9.20
C ILE A 84 -10.09 -6.36 -8.80
N SER A 85 -10.96 -7.11 -8.10
CA SER A 85 -12.24 -6.60 -7.62
C SER A 85 -12.10 -5.37 -6.69
N ARG A 86 -10.91 -5.15 -6.13
CA ARG A 86 -10.59 -4.07 -5.17
C ARG A 86 -9.67 -2.98 -5.74
N LYS A 87 -9.23 -3.08 -7.00
CA LYS A 87 -8.24 -2.17 -7.60
C LYS A 87 -8.57 -0.68 -7.48
N ARG A 88 -9.85 -0.32 -7.36
CA ARG A 88 -10.27 1.07 -7.10
C ARG A 88 -9.55 1.68 -5.89
N TYR A 89 -9.28 0.92 -4.85
CA TYR A 89 -8.62 1.42 -3.64
C TYR A 89 -7.12 1.69 -3.84
N PHE A 90 -6.48 0.99 -4.78
CA PHE A 90 -5.14 1.34 -5.23
C PHE A 90 -5.17 2.63 -6.06
N LEU A 91 -6.11 2.76 -7.00
CA LEU A 91 -6.22 3.95 -7.83
C LEU A 91 -6.42 5.23 -6.98
N GLU A 92 -7.21 5.15 -5.91
CA GLU A 92 -7.35 6.26 -4.95
C GLU A 92 -6.02 6.68 -4.29
N MET A 93 -5.07 5.75 -4.13
CA MET A 93 -3.76 6.06 -3.56
C MET A 93 -2.87 6.89 -4.50
N LEU A 94 -3.11 6.84 -5.81
CA LEU A 94 -2.39 7.66 -6.79
C LEU A 94 -2.69 9.16 -6.65
N LYS A 95 -3.72 9.51 -5.87
CA LYS A 95 -4.12 10.89 -5.51
C LYS A 95 -4.25 11.09 -3.99
N ASP A 96 -3.60 10.26 -3.19
CA ASP A 96 -3.67 10.36 -1.72
C ASP A 96 -3.13 11.71 -1.21
N ASP A 97 -3.78 12.30 -0.21
CA ASP A 97 -3.32 13.55 0.43
C ASP A 97 -1.97 13.36 1.14
N ASN A 98 -1.68 12.13 1.59
CA ASN A 98 -0.36 11.79 2.10
C ASN A 98 0.63 11.65 0.93
N LYS A 99 1.42 12.70 0.70
CA LYS A 99 2.41 12.75 -0.38
C LYS A 99 3.39 11.59 -0.40
N VAL A 100 3.77 11.05 0.77
CA VAL A 100 4.65 9.86 0.87
C VAL A 100 3.95 8.64 0.28
N VAL A 101 2.70 8.38 0.69
CA VAL A 101 1.91 7.25 0.17
C VAL A 101 1.67 7.43 -1.32
N ARG A 102 1.31 8.63 -1.76
CA ARG A 102 1.10 8.95 -3.17
C ARG A 102 2.35 8.69 -4.01
N ALA A 103 3.49 9.28 -3.63
CA ALA A 103 4.75 9.12 -4.35
C ALA A 103 5.19 7.65 -4.44
N LEU A 104 5.13 6.91 -3.32
CA LEU A 104 5.52 5.50 -3.30
C LEU A 104 4.53 4.59 -4.04
N SER A 105 3.24 4.93 -4.08
CA SER A 105 2.26 4.16 -4.86
C SER A 105 2.54 4.23 -6.35
N TRP A 106 2.94 5.42 -6.82
CA TRP A 106 3.40 5.63 -8.19
C TRP A 106 4.73 4.91 -8.48
N TYR A 107 5.71 5.07 -7.60
CA TYR A 107 7.09 4.64 -7.87
C TYR A 107 7.34 3.15 -7.60
N VAL A 108 6.85 2.64 -6.47
CA VAL A 108 7.18 1.28 -5.99
C VAL A 108 6.08 0.30 -6.37
N THR A 109 4.82 0.67 -6.16
CA THR A 109 3.72 -0.29 -6.21
C THR A 109 3.11 -0.44 -7.61
N LEU A 110 3.09 0.62 -8.41
CA LEU A 110 2.39 0.63 -9.70
C LEU A 110 2.93 -0.40 -10.71
N LYS A 111 4.25 -0.47 -10.88
CA LYS A 111 4.87 -1.35 -11.89
C LYS A 111 4.50 -2.83 -11.68
N PRO A 112 4.67 -3.43 -10.49
CA PRO A 112 4.21 -4.80 -10.25
C PRO A 112 2.73 -5.01 -10.57
N LEU A 113 1.86 -4.06 -10.24
CA LEU A 113 0.43 -4.19 -10.51
C LEU A 113 0.09 -4.11 -12.01
N LEU A 114 0.84 -3.34 -12.79
CA LEU A 114 0.74 -3.30 -14.26
C LEU A 114 1.24 -4.62 -14.88
N GLU A 115 2.40 -5.11 -14.43
CA GLU A 115 2.99 -6.37 -14.91
C GLU A 115 2.07 -7.57 -14.64
N MET A 116 1.40 -7.58 -13.48
CA MET A 116 0.40 -8.57 -13.10
C MET A 116 -0.99 -8.32 -13.72
N LYS A 117 -1.16 -7.25 -14.50
CA LYS A 117 -2.43 -6.85 -15.15
C LYS A 117 -3.58 -6.62 -14.16
N ILE A 118 -3.26 -6.20 -12.94
CA ILE A 118 -4.24 -5.85 -11.90
C ILE A 118 -4.87 -4.49 -12.22
N VAL A 119 -4.04 -3.56 -12.70
CA VAL A 119 -4.44 -2.27 -13.27
C VAL A 119 -3.91 -2.17 -14.70
N LYS A 120 -4.49 -1.23 -15.46
CA LYS A 120 -4.01 -0.90 -16.81
C LYS A 120 -3.54 0.54 -16.90
N MET A 121 -2.65 0.81 -17.85
CA MET A 121 -2.13 2.16 -18.08
C MET A 121 -3.25 3.17 -18.36
N GLU A 122 -4.29 2.78 -19.10
CA GLU A 122 -5.40 3.66 -19.42
C GLU A 122 -6.20 4.09 -18.18
N GLU A 123 -6.20 3.27 -17.12
CA GLU A 123 -6.90 3.55 -15.86
C GLU A 123 -6.14 4.54 -14.97
N ILE A 124 -4.81 4.60 -15.11
CA ILE A 124 -3.97 5.44 -14.25
C ILE A 124 -3.70 6.83 -14.86
N LEU A 125 -3.81 6.98 -16.18
CA LEU A 125 -3.43 8.25 -16.85
C LEU A 125 -4.27 9.45 -16.38
N SER A 126 -5.53 9.21 -15.97
CA SER A 126 -6.39 10.24 -15.38
C SER A 126 -5.89 10.78 -14.03
N TYR A 127 -5.00 10.04 -13.35
CA TYR A 127 -4.39 10.43 -12.09
C TYR A 127 -3.05 11.15 -12.26
N SER A 128 -2.51 11.22 -13.49
CA SER A 128 -1.22 11.88 -13.75
C SER A 128 -1.09 13.32 -13.22
N PRO A 129 -2.14 14.17 -13.15
CA PRO A 129 -2.01 15.50 -12.54
C PRO A 129 -1.53 15.45 -11.08
N PHE A 130 -1.97 14.45 -10.31
CA PHE A 130 -1.57 14.29 -8.90
C PHE A 130 -0.12 13.84 -8.73
N LEU A 131 0.43 13.10 -9.72
CA LEU A 131 1.87 12.85 -9.80
C LEU A 131 2.61 14.16 -10.12
N CYS A 132 2.12 14.94 -11.07
CA CYS A 132 2.74 16.20 -11.48
C CYS A 132 2.81 17.24 -10.36
N GLU A 133 1.83 17.27 -9.45
CA GLU A 133 1.86 18.10 -8.24
C GLU A 133 3.09 17.83 -7.34
N LEU A 134 3.70 16.64 -7.44
CA LEU A 134 4.87 16.26 -6.66
C LEU A 134 6.20 16.71 -7.28
N ILE A 135 6.23 17.23 -8.52
CA ILE A 135 7.47 17.64 -9.21
C ILE A 135 8.28 18.63 -8.37
N ASN A 136 7.61 19.59 -7.73
CA ASN A 136 8.28 20.64 -6.95
C ASN A 136 8.32 20.30 -5.45
N SER A 137 8.38 19.02 -5.11
CA SER A 137 8.45 18.53 -3.73
C SER A 137 9.75 17.76 -3.48
N GLU A 138 9.92 17.25 -2.25
CA GLU A 138 11.01 16.34 -1.89
C GLU A 138 11.03 15.02 -2.70
N PHE A 139 9.97 14.73 -3.46
CA PHE A 139 9.85 13.57 -4.36
C PHE A 139 10.22 13.88 -5.82
N HIS A 140 10.90 15.00 -6.10
CA HIS A 140 11.26 15.42 -7.47
C HIS A 140 11.86 14.28 -8.32
N ASP A 141 12.92 13.65 -7.82
CA ASP A 141 13.63 12.58 -8.55
C ASP A 141 12.72 11.37 -8.78
N VAL A 142 11.96 10.97 -7.75
CA VAL A 142 10.98 9.88 -7.81
C VAL A 142 9.93 10.14 -8.90
N VAL A 143 9.47 11.39 -9.03
CA VAL A 143 8.49 11.78 -10.04
C VAL A 143 9.09 11.72 -11.43
N LEU A 144 10.30 12.23 -11.63
CA LEU A 144 10.97 12.19 -12.93
C LEU A 144 11.21 10.75 -13.38
N ASP A 145 11.70 9.88 -12.50
CA ASP A 145 11.88 8.45 -12.78
C ASP A 145 10.56 7.77 -13.17
N THR A 146 9.50 8.03 -12.39
CA THR A 146 8.16 7.50 -12.67
C THR A 146 7.64 7.98 -14.03
N MET A 147 7.82 9.27 -14.33
CA MET A 147 7.40 9.87 -15.59
C MET A 147 8.12 9.27 -16.79
N ASP A 148 9.43 9.05 -16.67
CA ASP A 148 10.22 8.41 -17.72
C ASP A 148 9.78 6.95 -17.92
N GLU A 149 9.70 6.17 -16.84
CA GLU A 149 9.32 4.75 -16.88
C GLU A 149 7.95 4.53 -17.55
N PHE A 150 6.97 5.36 -17.20
CA PHE A 150 5.60 5.22 -17.70
C PHE A 150 5.25 6.16 -18.85
N ARG A 151 6.23 6.93 -19.35
CA ARG A 151 6.07 7.95 -20.40
C ARG A 151 4.93 8.94 -20.10
N ILE A 152 4.81 9.34 -18.84
CA ILE A 152 3.82 10.32 -18.39
C ILE A 152 4.38 11.71 -18.62
N THR A 153 3.55 12.60 -19.17
CA THR A 153 3.91 14.00 -19.37
C THR A 153 3.06 14.90 -18.49
N CYS A 154 3.71 15.80 -17.78
CA CYS A 154 3.02 16.83 -17.03
C CYS A 154 2.74 18.00 -17.96
N LYS A 155 1.46 18.19 -18.30
CA LYS A 155 1.03 19.43 -18.94
C LYS A 155 1.12 20.51 -17.87
N PHE A 156 2.07 21.43 -18.02
CA PHE A 156 2.14 22.62 -17.19
C PHE A 156 0.77 23.32 -17.29
N ILE A 157 0.12 23.50 -16.14
CA ILE A 157 -1.09 24.34 -15.99
C ILE A 157 -0.64 25.79 -15.92
#